data_AF-A0AAU3IDR8-F1
#
_entry.id   AF-A0AAU3IDR8-F1
#
_cell.length_a   1.000
_cell.length_b   1.000
_cell.length_c   1.000
_cell.angle_alpha   90.00
_cell.angle_beta   90.00
_cell.angle_gamma   90.00
#
_symmetry.space_group_name_H-M   'P 1'
#
loop_
_entity.id
_entity.type
_entity.pdbx_description
1 polymer ?
#
loop_
_entity_poly.entity_id
_entity_poly.type
_entity_poly.pdbx_seq_one_letter_code
_entity_poly.pdbx_strand_id
1 'polypeptide(L)'
;MNALNAALPLISVLIGSAITYLLNVRTRRLSKIDDLFHDAMAAVALVVARQKWVNSVSVIEGSQLQERDALWAQLDREGVENYARSIADARAALARASAYAPELREYFFSADMDTVYNRADEILSKLRSRLR
;
A
#
# COMPACT_ATOMS: atom_id res chain seq x y z
N MET A 1 -38.38 48.10 -6.00
CA MET A 1 -37.26 47.23 -6.44
C MET A 1 -37.10 46.14 -5.40
N ASN A 2 -37.36 44.89 -5.79
CA ASN A 2 -37.57 43.78 -4.87
C ASN A 2 -36.25 43.32 -4.23
N ALA A 3 -36.20 43.23 -2.90
CA ALA A 3 -35.05 42.75 -2.12
C ALA A 3 -34.55 41.36 -2.59
N LEU A 4 -35.43 40.57 -3.19
CA LEU A 4 -35.11 39.29 -3.84
C LEU A 4 -34.04 39.40 -4.94
N ASN A 5 -34.11 40.46 -5.76
CA ASN A 5 -33.16 40.66 -6.87
C ASN A 5 -31.78 41.10 -6.39
N ALA A 6 -31.71 41.73 -5.21
CA ALA A 6 -30.44 42.11 -4.58
C ALA A 6 -29.76 40.92 -3.86
N ALA A 7 -30.55 39.94 -3.38
CA ALA A 7 -30.04 38.75 -2.69
C ALA A 7 -29.59 37.62 -3.64
N LEU A 8 -30.14 37.57 -4.85
CA LEU A 8 -29.80 36.62 -5.91
C LEU A 8 -28.29 36.44 -6.18
N PRO A 9 -27.47 37.50 -6.34
CA PRO A 9 -26.03 37.34 -6.54
C PRO A 9 -25.31 36.73 -5.33
N LEU A 10 -25.74 37.05 -4.09
CA LEU A 10 -25.18 36.45 -2.87
C LEU A 10 -25.51 34.96 -2.78
N ILE A 11 -26.74 34.57 -3.11
CA ILE A 11 -27.17 33.17 -3.12
C ILE A 11 -26.39 32.38 -4.18
N SER A 12 -26.19 32.94 -5.38
CA SER A 12 -25.42 32.30 -6.45
C SER A 12 -23.95 32.09 -6.07
N VAL A 13 -23.31 33.05 -5.39
CA VAL A 13 -21.93 32.93 -4.89
C VAL A 13 -21.85 31.86 -3.79
N LEU A 14 -22.82 31.81 -2.88
CA LEU A 14 -22.86 30.79 -1.81
C LEU A 14 -23.04 29.38 -2.39
N ILE A 15 -23.97 29.20 -3.34
CA ILE A 15 -24.17 27.91 -4.00
C ILE A 15 -22.91 27.48 -4.76
N GLY A 16 -22.29 28.40 -5.51
CA GLY A 16 -21.02 28.13 -6.20
C GLY A 16 -19.92 27.67 -5.24
N SER A 17 -19.74 28.39 -4.13
CA SER A 17 -18.73 28.05 -3.11
C SER A 17 -18.99 26.70 -2.44
N ALA A 18 -20.26 26.37 -2.17
CA ALA A 18 -20.66 25.09 -1.58
C ALA A 18 -20.38 23.92 -2.53
N ILE A 19 -20.65 24.09 -3.83
CA ILE A 19 -20.34 23.09 -4.86
C ILE A 19 -18.83 22.89 -4.97
N THR A 20 -18.05 23.98 -5.05
CA THR A 20 -16.57 23.90 -5.12
C THR A 20 -15.99 23.22 -3.89
N TYR A 21 -16.50 23.53 -2.69
CA TYR A 21 -16.09 22.87 -1.47
C TYR A 21 -16.40 21.37 -1.49
N LEU A 22 -17.62 20.99 -1.88
CA LEU A 22 -18.02 19.58 -2.00
C LEU A 22 -17.14 18.82 -2.99
N LEU A 23 -16.85 19.41 -4.15
CA LEU A 23 -15.97 18.83 -5.16
C LEU A 23 -14.55 18.68 -4.62
N ASN A 24 -13.99 19.70 -3.95
CA ASN A 24 -12.65 19.64 -3.37
C ASN A 24 -12.56 18.56 -2.27
N VAL A 25 -13.58 18.44 -1.41
CA VAL A 25 -13.64 17.37 -0.40
C VAL A 25 -13.72 16.00 -1.07
N ARG A 26 -14.52 15.86 -2.13
CA ARG A 26 -14.65 14.61 -2.88
C ARG A 26 -13.33 14.23 -3.56
N THR A 27 -12.66 15.16 -4.22
CA THR A 27 -11.36 14.93 -4.87
C THR A 27 -10.28 14.58 -3.85
N ARG A 28 -10.23 15.27 -2.71
CA ARG A 28 -9.31 14.94 -1.60
C ARG A 28 -9.58 13.54 -1.04
N ARG A 29 -10.84 13.14 -0.93
CA ARG A 29 -11.21 11.80 -0.47
C ARG A 29 -10.81 10.73 -1.48
N LEU A 30 -11.02 10.96 -2.76
CA LEU A 30 -10.61 10.04 -3.83
C LEU A 30 -9.09 9.87 -3.85
N SER A 31 -8.33 10.97 -3.82
CA SER A 31 -6.86 10.93 -3.73
C SER A 31 -6.39 10.10 -2.53
N LYS A 32 -7.00 10.29 -1.35
CA LYS A 32 -6.65 9.50 -0.16
C LYS A 32 -6.95 8.01 -0.31
N ILE A 33 -8.01 7.65 -1.03
CA ILE A 33 -8.34 6.23 -1.28
C ILE A 33 -7.33 5.65 -2.28
N ASP A 34 -6.98 6.39 -3.32
CA ASP A 34 -5.98 5.97 -4.29
C ASP A 34 -4.61 5.79 -3.62
N ASP A 35 -4.21 6.70 -2.73
CA ASP A 35 -2.97 6.60 -1.95
C ASP A 35 -2.94 5.29 -1.13
N LEU A 36 -4.05 4.91 -0.49
CA LEU A 36 -4.13 3.64 0.26
C LEU A 36 -3.91 2.40 -0.63
N PHE A 37 -4.43 2.42 -1.86
CA PHE A 37 -4.22 1.32 -2.80
C PHE A 37 -2.80 1.30 -3.35
N HIS A 38 -2.19 2.46 -3.63
CA HIS A 38 -0.79 2.56 -4.02
C HIS A 38 0.16 2.09 -2.92
N ASP A 39 -0.09 2.48 -1.68
CA ASP A 39 0.67 2.01 -0.50
C ASP A 39 0.59 0.49 -0.35
N ALA A 40 -0.61 -0.08 -0.50
CA ALA A 40 -0.79 -1.53 -0.44
C ALA A 40 -0.05 -2.26 -1.58
N MET A 41 -0.07 -1.73 -2.81
CA MET A 41 0.68 -2.29 -3.92
C MET A 41 2.20 -2.22 -3.67
N ALA A 42 2.70 -1.08 -3.18
CA ALA A 42 4.12 -0.89 -2.90
C ALA A 42 4.61 -1.86 -1.81
N ALA A 43 3.83 -2.04 -0.75
CA ALA A 43 4.17 -2.96 0.33
C ALA A 43 4.19 -4.43 -0.14
N VAL A 44 3.21 -4.85 -0.94
CA VAL A 44 3.19 -6.21 -1.53
C VAL A 44 4.37 -6.42 -2.49
N ALA A 45 4.70 -5.43 -3.32
CA ALA A 45 5.86 -5.48 -4.20
C ALA A 45 7.18 -5.60 -3.43
N LEU A 46 7.29 -4.92 -2.27
CA LEU A 46 8.46 -5.00 -1.40
C LEU A 46 8.67 -6.40 -0.82
N VAL A 47 7.58 -7.10 -0.45
CA VAL A 47 7.64 -8.50 0.01
C VAL A 47 8.23 -9.40 -1.09
N VAL A 48 7.75 -9.26 -2.33
CA VAL A 48 8.26 -10.04 -3.47
C VAL A 48 9.74 -9.75 -3.74
N ALA A 49 10.15 -8.49 -3.65
CA ALA A 49 11.55 -8.10 -3.82
C ALA A 49 12.47 -8.67 -2.73
N ARG A 50 12.02 -8.64 -1.47
CA ARG A 50 12.80 -9.18 -0.33
C ARG A 50 12.95 -10.69 -0.39
N GLN A 51 11.89 -11.41 -0.78
CA GLN A 51 11.98 -12.86 -0.96
C GLN A 51 12.95 -13.24 -2.08
N LYS A 52 12.94 -12.49 -3.20
CA LYS A 52 13.94 -12.68 -4.27
C LYS A 52 15.35 -12.37 -3.79
N TRP A 53 15.54 -11.34 -2.97
CA TRP A 53 16.85 -11.00 -2.42
C TRP A 53 17.41 -12.14 -1.56
N VAL A 54 16.62 -12.68 -0.62
CA VAL A 54 16.99 -13.84 0.21
C VAL A 54 17.44 -15.03 -0.65
N ASN A 55 16.75 -15.28 -1.76
CA ASN A 55 17.10 -16.36 -2.69
C ASN A 55 18.32 -16.06 -3.60
N SER A 56 18.75 -14.80 -3.70
CA SER A 56 19.78 -14.34 -4.65
C SER A 56 21.14 -14.08 -4.03
N VAL A 57 21.25 -14.10 -2.70
CA VAL A 57 22.55 -13.95 -2.03
C VAL A 57 23.34 -15.25 -2.28
N SER A 58 24.12 -15.27 -3.36
CA SER A 58 24.99 -16.37 -3.75
C SER A 58 26.39 -16.21 -3.17
N VAL A 59 27.04 -17.33 -2.86
CA VAL A 59 28.37 -17.46 -2.27
C VAL A 59 29.39 -16.50 -2.92
N ILE A 60 29.90 -15.55 -2.15
CA ILE A 60 31.04 -14.70 -2.57
C ILE A 60 32.29 -15.59 -2.55
N GLU A 61 32.81 -15.93 -3.73
CA GLU A 61 34.08 -16.64 -3.86
C GLU A 61 35.24 -15.70 -3.51
N GLY A 62 36.06 -16.08 -2.52
CA GLY A 62 37.33 -15.42 -2.22
C GLY A 62 37.56 -14.92 -0.79
N SER A 63 36.57 -14.93 0.11
CA SER A 63 36.77 -14.57 1.52
C SER A 63 37.17 -15.76 2.41
N GLN A 64 37.92 -15.51 3.48
CA GLN A 64 38.27 -16.51 4.48
C GLN A 64 37.00 -17.11 5.10
N LEU A 65 36.91 -18.44 5.18
CA LEU A 65 35.69 -19.18 5.56
C LEU A 65 35.01 -18.65 6.83
N GLN A 66 35.78 -18.25 7.85
CA GLN A 66 35.24 -17.78 9.14
C GLN A 66 34.59 -16.38 9.07
N GLU A 67 35.20 -15.43 8.36
CA GLU A 67 34.59 -14.10 8.14
C GLU A 67 33.37 -14.22 7.23
N ARG A 68 33.42 -15.16 6.28
CA ARG A 68 32.32 -15.47 5.38
C ARG A 68 31.11 -15.96 6.15
N ASP A 69 31.26 -16.97 6.99
CA ASP A 69 30.14 -17.57 7.75
C ASP A 69 29.49 -16.58 8.73
N ALA A 70 30.29 -15.72 9.37
CA ALA A 70 29.78 -14.67 10.24
C ALA A 70 28.97 -13.61 9.46
N LEU A 71 29.47 -13.18 8.30
CA LEU A 71 28.79 -12.23 7.43
C LEU A 71 27.49 -12.81 6.87
N TRP A 72 27.50 -14.09 6.46
CA TRP A 72 26.29 -14.81 6.01
C TRP A 72 25.26 -14.94 7.12
N ALA A 73 25.66 -15.34 8.33
CA ALA A 73 24.75 -15.44 9.47
C ALA A 73 24.15 -14.09 9.89
N GLN A 74 24.82 -12.98 9.57
CA GLN A 74 24.29 -11.62 9.79
C GLN A 74 23.33 -11.22 8.67
N LEU A 75 23.70 -11.45 7.40
CA LEU A 75 22.86 -11.17 6.23
C LEU A 75 21.57 -12.01 6.24
N ASP A 76 21.63 -13.26 6.66
CA ASP A 76 20.46 -14.14 6.78
C ASP A 76 19.51 -13.62 7.87
N ARG A 77 20.03 -13.25 9.04
CA ARG A 77 19.20 -12.70 10.12
C ARG A 77 18.55 -11.40 9.71
N GLU A 78 19.32 -10.49 9.13
CA GLU A 78 18.80 -9.21 8.62
C GLU A 78 17.80 -9.43 7.48
N GLY A 79 18.05 -10.39 6.59
CA GLY A 79 17.17 -10.78 5.50
C GLY A 79 15.83 -11.31 5.99
N VAL A 80 15.85 -12.23 6.95
CA VAL A 80 14.64 -12.81 7.55
C VAL A 80 13.86 -11.75 8.34
N GLU A 81 14.54 -10.91 9.13
CA GLU A 81 13.89 -9.83 9.87
C GLU A 81 13.24 -8.82 8.92
N ASN A 82 13.95 -8.44 7.86
CA ASN A 82 13.43 -7.56 6.82
C ASN A 82 12.26 -8.20 6.08
N TYR A 83 12.34 -9.47 5.72
CA TYR A 83 11.24 -10.18 5.06
C TYR A 83 9.99 -10.19 5.96
N ALA A 84 10.13 -10.59 7.22
CA ALA A 84 9.04 -10.60 8.20
C ALA A 84 8.43 -9.20 8.41
N ARG A 85 9.26 -8.17 8.53
CA ARG A 85 8.80 -6.77 8.63
C ARG A 85 7.99 -6.36 7.40
N SER A 86 8.46 -6.69 6.20
CA SER A 86 7.74 -6.35 4.97
C SER A 86 6.39 -7.05 4.84
N ILE A 87 6.27 -8.30 5.32
CA ILE A 87 4.98 -9.00 5.39
C ILE A 87 4.04 -8.28 6.35
N ALA A 88 4.52 -7.90 7.54
CA ALA A 88 3.71 -7.16 8.50
C ALA A 88 3.21 -5.84 7.93
N ASP A 89 4.08 -5.09 7.26
CA ASP A 89 3.75 -3.82 6.61
C ASP A 89 2.72 -4.01 5.48
N ALA A 90 2.90 -5.05 4.65
CA ALA A 90 1.96 -5.39 3.60
C ALA A 90 0.58 -5.78 4.16
N ARG A 91 0.53 -6.58 5.23
CA ARG A 91 -0.73 -6.93 5.91
C ARG A 91 -1.41 -5.70 6.50
N ALA A 92 -0.66 -4.80 7.13
CA ALA A 92 -1.20 -3.56 7.67
C ALA A 92 -1.76 -2.66 6.55
N ALA A 93 -1.07 -2.55 5.42
CA ALA A 93 -1.53 -1.80 4.26
C ALA A 93 -2.79 -2.42 3.63
N LEU A 94 -2.82 -3.75 3.46
CA LEU A 94 -3.99 -4.48 2.98
C LEU A 94 -5.19 -4.35 3.94
N ALA A 95 -4.96 -4.37 5.25
CA ALA A 95 -6.00 -4.13 6.24
C ALA A 95 -6.63 -2.75 6.08
N ARG A 96 -5.82 -1.69 5.87
CA ARG A 96 -6.33 -0.33 5.60
C ARG A 96 -7.10 -0.27 4.28
N ALA A 97 -6.57 -0.86 3.21
CA ALA A 97 -7.22 -0.90 1.91
C ALA A 97 -8.54 -1.70 1.92
N SER A 98 -8.66 -2.70 2.81
CA SER A 98 -9.84 -3.57 2.90
C SER A 98 -11.12 -2.87 3.34
N ALA A 99 -11.01 -1.66 3.92
CA ALA A 99 -12.16 -0.81 4.18
C ALA A 99 -12.88 -0.39 2.88
N TYR A 100 -12.16 -0.36 1.76
CA TYR A 100 -12.66 0.03 0.44
C TYR A 100 -12.70 -1.13 -0.56
N ALA A 101 -11.99 -2.24 -0.28
CA ALA A 101 -11.99 -3.47 -1.07
C ALA A 101 -12.08 -4.71 -0.13
N PRO A 102 -13.29 -5.11 0.30
CA PRO A 102 -13.49 -6.17 1.29
C PRO A 102 -12.89 -7.53 0.93
N GLU A 103 -12.75 -7.83 -0.37
CA GLU A 103 -12.11 -9.02 -0.88
C GLU A 103 -10.62 -9.13 -0.48
N LEU A 104 -9.99 -8.04 -0.04
CA LEU A 104 -8.61 -8.07 0.45
C LEU A 104 -8.46 -8.70 1.84
N ARG A 105 -9.57 -8.93 2.55
CA ARG A 105 -9.57 -9.45 3.92
C ARG A 105 -8.88 -10.80 4.08
N GLU A 106 -9.04 -11.67 3.10
CA GLU A 106 -8.43 -13.00 3.12
C GLU A 106 -6.89 -12.95 3.21
N TYR A 107 -6.25 -11.90 2.69
CA TYR A 107 -4.79 -11.82 2.59
C TYR A 107 -4.09 -11.26 3.83
N PHE A 108 -4.81 -10.54 4.70
CA PHE A 108 -4.23 -10.03 5.95
C PHE A 108 -4.69 -10.78 7.20
N PHE A 109 -5.78 -11.57 7.11
CA PHE A 109 -6.24 -12.44 8.19
C PHE A 109 -5.61 -13.84 8.18
N SER A 110 -4.86 -14.21 7.14
CA SER A 110 -4.27 -15.55 7.06
C SER A 110 -3.21 -15.76 8.17
N ALA A 111 -3.25 -16.93 8.81
CA ALA A 111 -2.22 -17.32 9.78
C ALA A 111 -0.86 -17.56 9.10
N ASP A 112 -0.88 -17.93 7.82
CA ASP A 112 0.30 -18.25 7.02
C ASP A 112 1.04 -16.98 6.57
N MET A 113 2.31 -16.87 6.98
CA MET A 113 3.19 -15.73 6.68
C MET A 113 3.43 -15.56 5.18
N ASP A 114 3.42 -16.66 4.42
CA ASP A 114 3.76 -16.62 2.99
C ASP A 114 2.57 -16.28 2.09
N THR A 115 1.35 -16.16 2.63
CA THR A 115 0.15 -15.86 1.83
C THR A 115 0.30 -14.59 0.99
N VAL A 116 0.91 -13.54 1.55
CA VAL A 116 1.10 -12.26 0.85
C VAL A 116 2.07 -12.42 -0.33
N TYR A 117 3.12 -13.23 -0.16
CA TYR A 117 4.10 -13.50 -1.21
C TYR A 117 3.52 -14.45 -2.27
N ASN A 118 2.98 -15.60 -1.85
CA ASN A 118 2.45 -16.65 -2.73
C ASN A 118 1.28 -16.17 -3.59
N ARG A 119 0.48 -15.22 -3.09
CA ARG A 119 -0.66 -14.64 -3.82
C ARG A 119 -0.40 -13.19 -4.24
N ALA A 120 0.86 -12.75 -4.31
CA ALA A 120 1.21 -11.37 -4.63
C ALA A 120 0.60 -10.90 -5.95
N ASP A 121 0.67 -11.70 -7.01
CA ASP A 121 0.11 -11.35 -8.32
C ASP A 121 -1.42 -11.18 -8.28
N GLU A 122 -2.11 -12.04 -7.54
CA GLU A 122 -3.55 -11.96 -7.35
C GLU A 122 -3.92 -10.70 -6.56
N ILE A 123 -3.20 -10.42 -5.47
CA ILE A 123 -3.39 -9.22 -4.64
C ILE A 123 -3.16 -7.96 -5.47
N LEU A 124 -2.07 -7.89 -6.24
CA LEU A 124 -1.76 -6.75 -7.10
C LEU A 124 -2.81 -6.57 -8.20
N SER A 125 -3.32 -7.65 -8.79
CA SER A 125 -4.40 -7.58 -9.77
C SER A 125 -5.68 -6.97 -9.15
N LYS A 126 -6.06 -7.43 -7.95
CA LYS A 126 -7.20 -6.91 -7.19
C LYS A 126 -7.03 -5.44 -6.79
N LEU A 127 -5.83 -5.02 -6.41
CA LEU A 127 -5.54 -3.62 -6.09
C LEU A 127 -5.61 -2.72 -7.33
N ARG A 128 -5.03 -3.15 -8.46
CA ARG A 128 -5.05 -2.38 -9.72
C ARG A 128 -6.45 -2.20 -10.30
N SER A 129 -7.34 -3.16 -10.13
CA SER A 129 -8.72 -3.04 -10.62
C SER A 129 -9.53 -1.95 -9.88
N ARG A 130 -9.07 -1.50 -8.71
CA ARG A 130 -9.70 -0.43 -7.92
C ARG A 130 -9.24 0.98 -8.30
N LEU A 131 -8.17 1.08 -9.10
CA LEU A 131 -7.60 2.35 -9.58
C LEU A 131 -8.00 2.69 -11.02
N ARG A 132 -8.87 1.89 -11.64
CA ARG A 132 -9.44 2.12 -12.98
C ARG A 132 -10.86 2.68 -12.86
#